data_AF-A0A0F8XDD4-F1
#
_entry.id   AF-A0A0F8XDD4-F1
#
_cell.length_a   1.000
_cell.length_b   1.000
_cell.length_c   1.000
_cell.angle_alpha   90.00
_cell.angle_beta   90.00
_cell.angle_gamma   90.00
#
_symmetry.space_group_name_H-M   'P 1'
#
loop_
_entity.id
_entity.type
_entity.pdbx_description
1 polymer ?
#
loop_
_entity_poly.entity_id
_entity_poly.type
_entity_poly.pdbx_seq_one_letter_code
_entity_poly.pdbx_strand_id
1 'polypeptide(L)'
;LTDSLAFAWTYNQNTPYTPSPVLMNGKLYFLKVNNGYLSCLDAKTGKVYYSAQQIEGIKNIFASPVGVKDRLYISGANGIFAVVKQGDSFELLSKNILEDSFHASPVVIGNNLYLRGFKYLYCISEE
;
A
#
# COMPACT_ATOMS: atom_id res chain seq x y z
N LEU A 1 -23.43 21.33 -1.27
CA LEU A 1 -22.44 20.71 -2.19
C LEU A 1 -22.24 19.20 -1.95
N THR A 2 -22.81 18.61 -0.88
CA THR A 2 -22.61 17.20 -0.52
C THR A 2 -23.71 16.23 -0.97
N ASP A 3 -24.83 16.74 -1.49
CA ASP A 3 -26.00 15.92 -1.88
C ASP A 3 -26.32 16.01 -3.38
N SER A 4 -25.30 16.05 -4.24
CA SER A 4 -25.49 15.86 -5.67
C SER A 4 -25.36 14.38 -6.03
N LEU A 5 -26.05 13.95 -7.08
CA LEU A 5 -25.98 12.61 -7.70
C LEU A 5 -24.56 12.19 -8.17
N ALA A 6 -23.52 12.97 -7.86
CA ALA A 6 -22.14 12.77 -8.29
C ALA A 6 -21.28 11.97 -7.29
N PHE A 7 -21.71 11.80 -6.05
CA PHE A 7 -20.95 11.05 -5.03
C PHE A 7 -21.41 9.58 -4.98
N ALA A 8 -20.55 8.65 -5.43
CA ALA A 8 -20.86 7.22 -5.41
C ALA A 8 -20.92 6.65 -3.99
N TRP A 9 -20.01 7.09 -3.11
CA TRP A 9 -19.94 6.73 -1.70
C TRP A 9 -18.89 7.62 -0.99
N THR A 10 -18.93 7.63 0.35
CA THR A 10 -17.97 8.38 1.19
C THR A 10 -17.37 7.45 2.23
N TYR A 11 -16.06 7.58 2.48
CA TYR A 11 -15.36 6.91 3.58
C TYR A 11 -14.42 7.90 4.28
N ASN A 12 -14.67 8.18 5.56
CA ASN A 12 -14.07 9.29 6.30
C ASN A 12 -13.25 8.84 7.53
N GLN A 13 -12.83 7.58 7.57
CA GLN A 13 -12.04 7.00 8.66
C GLN A 13 -10.77 6.35 8.12
N ASN A 14 -9.70 6.29 8.92
CA ASN A 14 -8.44 5.62 8.56
C ASN A 14 -7.88 5.98 7.17
N THR A 15 -8.12 7.21 6.71
CA THR A 15 -7.76 7.68 5.38
C THR A 15 -6.26 8.00 5.29
N PRO A 16 -5.68 8.00 4.07
CA PRO A 16 -4.28 8.36 3.86
C PRO A 16 -4.01 9.84 4.12
N TYR A 17 -2.74 10.16 4.40
CA TYR A 17 -2.22 11.52 4.40
C TYR A 17 -1.22 11.76 3.27
N THR A 18 -0.12 11.01 3.23
CA THR A 18 0.90 11.11 2.16
C THR A 18 0.81 9.98 1.12
N PRO A 19 0.72 8.68 1.51
CA PRO A 19 0.66 7.59 0.54
C PRO A 19 -0.64 7.62 -0.27
N SER A 20 -0.54 7.55 -1.59
CA SER A 20 -1.71 7.48 -2.46
C SER A 20 -2.38 6.10 -2.40
N PRO A 21 -3.72 6.01 -2.52
CA PRO A 21 -4.40 4.73 -2.66
C PRO A 21 -4.00 3.96 -3.93
N VAL A 22 -4.17 2.63 -3.90
CA VAL A 22 -4.02 1.74 -5.06
C VAL A 22 -5.38 1.15 -5.42
N LEU A 23 -5.78 1.33 -6.68
CA LEU A 23 -6.90 0.61 -7.27
C LEU A 23 -6.38 -0.64 -7.98
N MET A 24 -6.82 -1.82 -7.55
CA MET A 24 -6.45 -3.09 -8.19
C MET A 24 -7.61 -4.08 -8.10
N ASN A 25 -7.97 -4.70 -9.22
CA ASN A 25 -9.03 -5.73 -9.30
C ASN A 25 -10.35 -5.33 -8.62
N GLY A 26 -10.79 -4.09 -8.87
CA GLY A 26 -12.03 -3.54 -8.31
C GLY A 26 -11.97 -3.14 -6.84
N LYS A 27 -10.79 -3.23 -6.21
CA LYS A 27 -10.57 -2.92 -4.80
C LYS A 27 -9.67 -1.71 -4.64
N LEU A 28 -10.03 -0.87 -3.68
CA LEU A 28 -9.27 0.31 -3.28
C LEU A 28 -8.52 0.02 -1.98
N TYR A 29 -7.19 0.07 -2.06
CA TYR A 29 -6.28 -0.12 -0.94
C TYR A 29 -5.68 1.20 -0.52
N PHE A 30 -5.62 1.49 0.78
CA PHE A 30 -4.97 2.70 1.29
C PHE A 30 -4.44 2.51 2.70
N LEU A 31 -3.38 3.24 3.01
CA LEU A 31 -2.77 3.27 4.33
C LEU A 31 -3.39 4.38 5.17
N LYS A 32 -3.50 4.17 6.48
CA LYS A 32 -3.95 5.20 7.42
C LYS A 32 -2.83 6.21 7.66
N VAL A 33 -3.12 7.50 7.40
CA VAL A 33 -2.16 8.59 7.59
C VAL A 33 -0.82 8.22 6.91
N ASN A 34 0.26 8.09 7.67
CA ASN A 34 1.60 7.69 7.23
C ASN A 34 2.09 6.48 8.03
N ASN A 35 1.22 5.51 8.33
CA ASN A 35 1.58 4.35 9.14
C ASN A 35 1.14 3.01 8.51
N GLY A 36 1.61 1.92 9.11
CA GLY A 36 1.45 0.55 8.61
C GLY A 36 0.07 -0.06 8.79
N TYR A 37 -1.02 0.71 8.69
CA TYR A 37 -2.37 0.19 8.84
C TYR A 37 -3.10 0.27 7.50
N LEU A 38 -3.35 -0.89 6.88
CA LEU A 38 -3.93 -1.03 5.55
C LEU A 38 -5.45 -1.23 5.62
N SER A 39 -6.17 -0.53 4.76
CA SER A 39 -7.60 -0.73 4.52
C SER A 39 -7.84 -1.19 3.08
N CYS A 40 -8.90 -1.97 2.87
CA CYS A 40 -9.35 -2.45 1.58
C CYS A 40 -10.87 -2.31 1.47
N LEU A 41 -11.32 -1.56 0.46
CA LEU A 41 -12.72 -1.33 0.16
C LEU A 41 -13.03 -1.79 -1.27
N ASP A 42 -14.28 -2.16 -1.52
CA ASP A 42 -14.81 -2.25 -2.87
C ASP A 42 -14.85 -0.85 -3.49
N ALA A 43 -14.19 -0.66 -4.63
CA ALA A 43 -14.01 0.66 -5.22
C ALA A 43 -15.31 1.26 -5.79
N LYS A 44 -16.31 0.42 -6.11
CA LYS A 44 -17.57 0.88 -6.69
C LYS A 44 -18.60 1.26 -5.63
N THR A 45 -18.62 0.51 -4.53
CA THR A 45 -19.69 0.59 -3.51
C THR A 45 -19.22 1.19 -2.20
N GLY A 46 -17.91 1.27 -1.97
CA GLY A 46 -17.34 1.68 -0.68
C GLY A 46 -17.48 0.61 0.41
N LYS A 47 -17.96 -0.60 0.08
CA LYS A 47 -18.06 -1.72 1.03
C LYS A 47 -16.67 -2.02 1.59
N VAL A 48 -16.55 -2.00 2.92
CA VAL A 48 -15.31 -2.33 3.61
C VAL A 48 -15.11 -3.84 3.63
N TYR A 49 -13.98 -4.32 3.10
CA TYR A 49 -13.52 -5.70 3.28
C TYR A 49 -12.76 -5.84 4.59
N TYR A 50 -11.79 -4.95 4.80
CA TYR A 50 -11.09 -4.79 6.07
C TYR A 50 -10.60 -3.34 6.21
N SER A 51 -10.43 -2.89 7.45
CA SER A 51 -10.05 -1.50 7.77
C SER A 51 -8.95 -1.49 8.82
N ALA A 52 -7.93 -0.67 8.59
CA ALA A 52 -6.81 -0.48 9.50
C ALA A 52 -6.19 -1.80 10.01
N GLN A 53 -5.94 -2.74 9.11
CA GLN A 53 -5.20 -3.97 9.42
C GLN A 53 -3.73 -3.66 9.57
N GLN A 54 -3.14 -4.05 10.69
CA GLN A 54 -1.75 -3.74 10.98
C GLN A 54 -0.81 -4.63 10.16
N ILE A 55 0.06 -3.99 9.39
CA ILE A 55 1.26 -4.60 8.85
C ILE A 55 2.31 -4.50 9.96
N GLU A 56 2.64 -5.64 10.55
CA GLU A 56 3.48 -5.67 11.74
C GLU A 56 4.87 -5.06 11.49
N GLY A 57 5.25 -4.11 12.32
CA GLY A 57 6.60 -3.52 12.36
C GLY A 57 6.84 -2.38 11.37
N ILE A 58 6.10 -2.28 10.25
CA ILE A 58 6.31 -1.20 9.28
C ILE A 58 5.80 0.15 9.84
N LYS A 59 6.61 1.21 9.70
CA LYS A 59 6.33 2.52 10.29
C LYS A 59 6.75 3.65 9.34
N ASN A 60 6.20 4.84 9.56
CA ASN A 60 6.57 6.08 8.86
C ASN A 60 6.54 5.90 7.34
N ILE A 61 5.35 5.62 6.80
CA ILE A 61 5.17 5.36 5.38
C ILE A 61 4.86 6.66 4.64
N PHE A 62 5.80 7.07 3.78
CA PHE A 62 5.63 8.18 2.84
C PHE A 62 5.47 7.70 1.40
N ALA A 63 6.10 6.56 1.08
CA ALA A 63 5.99 5.89 -0.20
C ALA A 63 4.55 5.43 -0.46
N SER A 64 4.06 5.64 -1.68
CA SER A 64 2.77 5.07 -2.07
C SER A 64 2.92 3.57 -2.34
N PRO A 65 1.95 2.73 -1.93
CA PRO A 65 1.93 1.33 -2.29
C PRO A 65 1.90 1.13 -3.81
N VAL A 66 2.39 -0.01 -4.27
CA VAL A 66 2.28 -0.42 -5.68
C VAL A 66 1.63 -1.79 -5.77
N GLY A 67 0.59 -1.91 -6.59
CA GLY A 67 -0.08 -3.18 -6.89
C GLY A 67 0.42 -3.76 -8.21
N VAL A 68 0.84 -5.04 -8.21
CA VAL A 68 1.16 -5.80 -9.42
C VAL A 68 0.65 -7.22 -9.27
N LYS A 69 -0.09 -7.71 -10.28
CA LYS A 69 -0.75 -9.03 -10.29
C LYS A 69 -1.65 -9.21 -9.05
N ASP A 70 -1.23 -10.04 -8.11
CA ASP A 70 -1.93 -10.40 -6.88
C ASP A 70 -1.27 -9.82 -5.62
N ARG A 71 -0.32 -8.89 -5.76
CA ARG A 71 0.52 -8.40 -4.66
C ARG A 71 0.48 -6.87 -4.55
N LEU A 72 0.39 -6.39 -3.31
CA LEU A 72 0.70 -5.03 -2.92
C LEU A 72 2.09 -4.97 -2.27
N TYR A 73 2.91 -4.04 -2.76
CA TYR A 73 4.24 -3.76 -2.27
C TYR A 73 4.25 -2.45 -1.49
N ILE A 74 4.77 -2.49 -0.26
CA ILE A 74 4.69 -1.38 0.69
C ILE A 74 6.05 -1.20 1.38
N SER A 75 6.62 -0.01 1.30
CA SER A 75 7.91 0.34 1.92
C SER A 75 7.75 1.39 3.01
N GLY A 76 8.31 1.14 4.19
CA GLY A 76 8.36 2.08 5.31
C GLY A 76 9.71 2.78 5.41
N ALA A 77 9.72 3.99 6.00
CA ALA A 77 10.96 4.72 6.23
C ALA A 77 11.89 4.03 7.26
N ASN A 78 11.41 3.02 7.98
CA ASN A 78 12.23 2.19 8.87
C ASN A 78 12.91 0.99 8.18
N GLY A 79 12.99 0.99 6.84
CA GLY A 79 13.69 -0.04 6.07
C GLY A 79 12.91 -1.34 5.87
N ILE A 80 11.69 -1.41 6.44
CA ILE A 80 10.81 -2.56 6.27
C ILE A 80 10.08 -2.47 4.93
N PHE A 81 10.10 -3.57 4.19
CA PHE A 81 9.37 -3.77 2.96
C PHE A 81 8.41 -4.95 3.12
N ALA A 82 7.11 -4.70 2.96
CA ALA A 82 6.05 -5.70 3.10
C ALA A 82 5.42 -6.03 1.76
N VAL A 83 5.07 -7.30 1.57
CA VAL A 83 4.28 -7.78 0.46
C VAL A 83 2.97 -8.33 1.02
N VAL A 84 1.86 -7.75 0.62
CA VAL A 84 0.51 -8.15 1.04
C VAL A 84 -0.20 -8.75 -0.16
N LYS A 85 -0.90 -9.85 0.03
CA LYS A 85 -1.74 -10.42 -1.01
C LYS A 85 -2.97 -9.55 -1.21
N GLN A 86 -3.36 -9.33 -2.46
CA GLN A 86 -4.65 -8.72 -2.72
C GLN A 86 -5.78 -9.66 -2.29
N GLY A 87 -6.91 -9.09 -1.93
CA GLY A 87 -8.12 -9.85 -1.63
C GLY A 87 -9.06 -9.15 -0.67
N ASP A 88 -10.12 -9.89 -0.33
CA ASP A 88 -11.18 -9.52 0.60
C ASP A 88 -10.75 -9.78 2.06
N SER A 89 -9.67 -10.53 2.26
CA SER A 89 -9.03 -10.78 3.55
C SER A 89 -7.59 -10.26 3.53
N PHE A 90 -7.10 -9.83 4.69
CA PHE A 90 -5.71 -9.43 4.85
C PHE A 90 -4.80 -10.67 4.96
N GLU A 91 -3.75 -10.73 4.14
CA GLU A 91 -2.74 -11.79 4.16
C GLU A 91 -1.36 -11.17 3.88
N LEU A 92 -0.47 -11.18 4.87
CA LEU A 92 0.91 -10.75 4.71
C LEU A 92 1.73 -11.89 4.12
N LEU A 93 2.22 -11.72 2.89
CA LEU A 93 3.00 -12.73 2.17
C LEU A 93 4.46 -12.73 2.59
N SER A 94 5.05 -11.56 2.75
CA SER A 94 6.43 -11.43 3.21
C SER A 94 6.72 -10.08 3.85
N LYS A 95 7.77 -10.08 4.67
CA LYS A 95 8.32 -8.90 5.34
C LYS A 95 9.84 -8.98 5.25
N ASN A 96 10.45 -7.99 4.63
CA ASN A 96 11.89 -7.90 4.39
C ASN A 96 12.43 -6.66 5.08
N ILE A 97 13.71 -6.68 5.45
CA ILE A 97 14.40 -5.56 6.08
C ILE A 97 15.62 -5.25 5.22
N LEU A 98 15.77 -3.99 4.83
CA LEU A 98 16.97 -3.45 4.19
C LEU A 98 17.54 -2.37 5.10
N GLU A 99 18.87 -2.28 5.19
CA GLU A 99 19.59 -1.29 6.01
C GLU A 99 19.60 0.13 5.39
N ASP A 100 18.43 0.58 4.96
CA ASP A 100 18.17 1.89 4.34
C ASP A 100 16.79 2.40 4.78
N SER A 101 16.40 3.56 4.28
CA SER A 101 15.10 4.19 4.52
C SER A 101 14.44 4.48 3.16
N PHE A 102 13.11 4.40 3.09
CA PHE A 102 12.37 4.51 1.83
C PHE A 102 11.26 5.54 1.93
N HIS A 103 11.39 6.63 1.18
CA HIS A 103 10.33 7.63 0.97
C HIS A 103 9.77 7.59 -0.46
N ALA A 104 10.51 6.99 -1.40
CA ALA A 104 10.06 6.84 -2.77
C ALA A 104 9.15 5.61 -2.91
N SER A 105 8.10 5.73 -3.72
CA SER A 105 7.27 4.59 -4.11
C SER A 105 8.10 3.54 -4.84
N PRO A 106 7.87 2.24 -4.59
CA PRO A 106 8.47 1.17 -5.38
C PRO A 106 8.14 1.32 -6.87
N VAL A 107 8.98 0.78 -7.75
CA VAL A 107 8.70 0.73 -9.20
C VAL A 107 8.91 -0.70 -9.69
N VAL A 108 8.01 -1.20 -10.53
CA VAL A 108 8.13 -2.54 -11.11
C VAL A 108 8.33 -2.42 -12.62
N ILE A 109 9.39 -3.04 -13.14
CA ILE A 109 9.70 -3.11 -14.58
C ILE A 109 10.02 -4.56 -14.93
N GLY A 110 9.19 -5.16 -15.79
CA GLY A 110 9.30 -6.60 -16.08
C GLY A 110 9.14 -7.43 -14.80
N ASN A 111 10.14 -8.24 -14.50
CA ASN A 111 10.20 -9.07 -13.29
C ASN A 111 11.00 -8.42 -12.14
N ASN A 112 11.42 -7.16 -12.31
CA ASN A 112 12.28 -6.48 -11.36
C ASN A 112 11.50 -5.43 -10.58
N LEU A 113 11.68 -5.46 -9.26
CA LEU A 113 11.23 -4.44 -8.33
C LEU A 113 12.40 -3.53 -7.96
N TYR A 114 12.23 -2.23 -8.17
CA TYR A 114 13.19 -1.21 -7.83
C TYR A 114 12.74 -0.43 -6.58
N LEU A 115 13.65 -0.28 -5.63
CA LEU A 115 13.43 0.52 -4.42
C LEU A 115 14.52 1.60 -4.34
N ARG A 116 14.10 2.86 -4.37
CA ARG A 116 15.01 3.99 -4.14
C ARG A 116 15.05 4.28 -2.64
N GLY A 117 16.12 3.82 -2.00
CA GLY A 117 16.45 4.20 -0.64
C GLY A 117 17.20 5.54 -0.59
N PHE A 118 17.50 6.03 0.61
CA PHE A 118 18.33 7.22 0.78
C PHE A 118 19.79 6.95 0.43
N LYS A 119 20.28 5.73 0.68
CA LYS A 119 21.66 5.35 0.42
C LYS A 119 21.80 4.74 -0.98
N TYR A 120 20.93 3.79 -1.33
CA TYR A 120 21.10 2.97 -2.52
C TYR A 120 19.87 2.94 -3.44
N LEU A 121 20.08 2.47 -4.67
CA LEU A 121 19.01 1.99 -5.53
C LEU A 121 19.09 0.46 -5.54
N TYR A 122 18.04 -0.20 -5.06
CA TYR A 122 17.95 -1.65 -5.00
C TYR A 122 17.20 -2.16 -6.23
N CYS A 123 17.63 -3.32 -6.74
CA CYS A 123 16.89 -4.13 -7.70
C CYS A 123 16.66 -5.51 -7.08
N ILE A 124 15.40 -5.88 -6.91
CA ILE A 124 14.97 -7.17 -6.39
C ILE A 124 14.31 -7.93 -7.54
N SER A 125 14.80 -9.13 -7.82
CA SER A 125 14.38 -9.95 -8.96
C SER A 125 14.15 -11.38 -8.49
N GLU A 126 13.23 -12.10 -9.15
CA GLU A 126 13.16 -13.56 -9.05
C GLU A 126 14.27 -14.16 -9.92
N GLU A 127 14.92 -15.22 -9.44
CA GLU A 127 15.87 -16.03 -10.22
C GLU A 127 15.18 -16.78 -11.38
#